data_AF-A0A1X1DFI8-F1
#
_entry.id   AF-A0A1X1DFI8-F1
#
_cell.length_a   1.000
_cell.length_b   1.000
_cell.length_c   1.000
_cell.angle_alpha   90.00
_cell.angle_beta   90.00
_cell.angle_gamma   90.00
#
_symmetry.space_group_name_H-M   'P 1'
#
loop_
_entity.id
_entity.type
_entity.pdbx_description
1 polymer ?
#
loop_
_entity_poly.entity_id
_entity_poly.type
_entity_poly.pdbx_seq_one_letter_code
_entity_poly.pdbx_strand_id
1 'polypeptide(L)' 'MKQPQEISAIPEKLGLRDDISTLGEAFSFSAFRYVDIAREERLAAILARWPLLNELSREQQEENACRS' A
#
# COMPACT_ATOMS: atom_id res chain seq x y z
N MET A 1 7.84 27.48 37.26
CA MET A 1 8.61 27.21 36.02
C MET A 1 8.55 25.71 35.75
N LYS A 2 7.60 25.22 34.95
CA LYS A 2 7.60 23.81 34.47
C LYS A 2 8.26 23.82 33.10
N GLN A 3 9.34 23.04 32.95
CA GLN A 3 10.04 22.90 31.68
C GLN A 3 9.18 22.10 30.69
N PRO A 4 9.29 22.35 29.38
CA PRO A 4 8.64 21.55 28.35
C PRO A 4 9.55 20.36 28.00
N GLN A 5 9.15 19.16 28.40
CA GLN A 5 9.80 17.93 27.95
C GLN A 5 9.70 17.81 26.43
N GLU A 6 10.88 17.75 25.82
CA GLU A 6 11.16 17.71 24.40
C GLU A 6 10.45 16.52 23.72
N ILE A 7 9.78 16.81 22.61
CA ILE A 7 9.23 15.79 21.71
C ILE A 7 10.44 15.14 21.04
N SER A 8 10.82 13.95 21.49
CA SER A 8 11.84 13.12 20.85
C SER A 8 11.39 12.77 19.44
N ALA A 9 11.84 13.58 18.48
CA ALA A 9 11.58 13.43 17.06
C ALA A 9 12.63 12.50 16.45
N ILE A 10 12.45 11.19 16.57
CA ILE A 10 13.04 10.23 15.64
C ILE A 10 12.03 9.11 15.39
N PRO A 11 11.29 9.12 14.26
CA PRO A 11 10.56 7.93 13.84
C PRO A 11 11.57 6.96 13.24
N GLU A 12 12.14 6.08 14.06
CA GLU A 12 13.19 5.12 13.69
C GLU A 12 12.70 3.97 12.78
N LYS A 13 11.51 4.08 12.17
CA LYS A 13 11.00 3.11 11.19
C LYS A 13 10.36 3.80 9.99
N LEU A 14 11.20 4.44 9.19
CA LEU A 14 10.86 4.82 7.80
C LEU A 14 11.14 3.67 6.81
N GLY A 15 11.02 2.42 7.26
CA GLY A 15 10.84 1.27 6.38
C GLY A 15 9.50 0.69 6.79
N LEU A 16 8.49 0.83 5.93
CA LEU A 16 7.11 0.35 6.11
C LEU A 16 7.13 -0.89 7.01
N ARG A 17 6.89 -0.68 8.30
CA ARG A 17 6.68 -1.81 9.19
C ARG A 17 5.29 -2.27 8.80
N ASP A 18 5.21 -3.45 8.23
CA ASP A 18 3.94 -4.06 7.87
C ASP A 18 3.27 -4.51 9.18
N ASP A 19 2.70 -3.52 9.87
CA ASP A 19 2.02 -3.69 11.15
C ASP A 19 0.85 -4.67 10.99
N ILE A 20 0.23 -4.73 9.80
CA ILE A 20 -0.82 -5.69 9.45
C ILE A 20 -0.26 -7.11 9.46
N SER A 21 0.87 -7.36 8.80
CA SER A 21 1.52 -8.68 8.81
C SER A 21 1.98 -9.09 10.22
N THR A 22 2.46 -8.12 11.01
CA THR A 22 2.87 -8.36 12.41
C THR A 22 1.68 -8.77 13.28
N LEU A 23 0.52 -8.12 13.09
CA LEU A 23 -0.73 -8.50 13.76
C LEU A 23 -1.25 -9.85 13.27
N GLY A 24 -1.09 -10.16 11.97
CA GLY A 24 -1.40 -11.45 11.38
C GLY A 24 -0.72 -12.61 12.10
N GLU A 25 0.59 -12.49 12.31
CA GLU A 25 1.40 -13.48 13.02
C GLU A 25 1.02 -13.57 14.50
N ALA A 26 0.91 -12.43 15.20
CA ALA A 26 0.65 -12.40 16.64
C ALA A 26 -0.71 -13.02 17.04
N PHE A 27 -1.73 -12.87 16.19
CA PHE A 27 -3.09 -13.32 16.47
C PHE A 27 -3.51 -14.56 15.66
N SER A 28 -2.59 -15.16 14.89
CA SER A 28 -2.88 -16.32 14.02
C SER A 28 -4.10 -16.08 13.13
N PHE A 29 -4.24 -14.86 12.60
CA PHE A 29 -5.35 -14.52 11.72
C PHE A 29 -5.30 -15.37 10.45
N SER A 30 -6.46 -15.88 9.99
CA SER A 30 -6.55 -16.49 8.66
C SER A 30 -6.07 -15.47 7.62
N ALA A 31 -5.24 -15.90 6.66
CA ALA A 31 -4.60 -15.02 5.69
C ALA A 31 -5.57 -13.98 5.09
N PHE A 32 -5.50 -12.74 5.58
CA PHE A 32 -6.24 -11.62 5.02
C PHE A 32 -5.40 -11.04 3.88
N ARG A 33 -6.01 -10.86 2.71
CA ARG A 33 -5.38 -10.12 1.63
C ARG A 33 -5.40 -8.64 2.00
N TYR A 34 -4.27 -8.10 2.41
CA TYR A 34 -4.13 -6.66 2.60
C TYR A 34 -4.27 -5.95 1.25
N VAL A 35 -5.21 -5.00 1.19
CA VAL A 35 -5.40 -4.13 0.03
C VAL A 35 -5.18 -2.71 0.50
N ASP A 36 -4.15 -2.05 -0.05
CA ASP A 36 -3.90 -0.64 0.16
C ASP A 36 -4.85 0.17 -0.72
N ILE A 37 -6.00 0.54 -0.16
CA ILE A 37 -7.06 1.27 -0.86
C ILE A 37 -6.55 2.63 -1.36
N ALA A 38 -5.72 3.32 -0.57
CA ALA A 38 -5.18 4.63 -0.95
C ALA A 38 -4.22 4.53 -2.15
N ARG A 39 -3.47 3.43 -2.23
CA ARG A 39 -2.61 3.12 -3.39
C ARG A 39 -3.44 2.80 -4.62
N GLU A 40 -4.47 1.98 -4.48
CA GLU A 40 -5.36 1.60 -5.59
C GLU A 40 -6.09 2.82 -6.17
N GLU A 41 -6.64 3.68 -5.32
CA GLU A 41 -7.27 4.94 -5.72
C GLU A 41 -6.30 5.88 -6.43
N ARG A 42 -5.06 6.01 -5.93
CA ARG A 42 -4.02 6.83 -6.56
C ARG A 42 -3.67 6.29 -7.96
N LEU A 43 -3.52 4.98 -8.10
CA LEU A 43 -3.25 4.36 -9.39
C LEU A 43 -4.40 4.57 -10.36
N ALA A 44 -5.64 4.39 -9.92
CA ALA A 44 -6.83 4.67 -10.73
C ALA A 44 -6.89 6.13 -11.19
N ALA A 45 -6.57 7.09 -10.32
CA ALA A 45 -6.52 8.50 -10.68
C ALA A 45 -5.42 8.82 -11.72
N ILE A 46 -4.26 8.17 -11.61
CA ILE A 46 -3.16 8.32 -12.59
C ILE A 46 -3.56 7.72 -13.95
N LEU A 47 -4.17 6.53 -13.96
CA LEU A 47 -4.64 5.88 -15.18
C LEU A 47 -5.75 6.68 -15.86
N ALA A 48 -6.67 7.27 -15.10
CA ALA A 48 -7.71 8.15 -15.63
C ALA A 48 -7.13 9.42 -16.27
N ARG A 49 -6.01 9.94 -15.75
CA ARG A 49 -5.32 11.11 -16.30
C ARG A 49 -4.58 10.80 -17.60
N TRP A 50 -4.11 9.57 -17.78
CA TRP A 50 -3.33 9.14 -18.95
C TRP A 50 -4.02 8.00 -19.70
N PRO A 51 -4.95 8.31 -20.62
CA PRO A 51 -5.74 7.29 -21.32
C PRO A 51 -4.90 6.26 -22.09
N LEU A 52 -3.76 6.67 -22.68
CA LEU A 52 -2.82 5.74 -23.33
C LEU A 52 -2.20 4.73 -22.35
N LEU A 53 -1.91 5.17 -21.12
CA LEU A 53 -1.38 4.29 -20.08
C LEU A 53 -2.44 3.28 -19.63
N ASN A 54 -3.71 3.70 -19.62
CA ASN A 54 -4.85 2.85 -19.29
C ASN A 54 -5.05 1.73 -20.33
N GLU A 55 -4.94 2.04 -21.63
CA GLU A 55 -5.04 1.04 -22.71
C GLU A 55 -3.96 -0.05 -22.58
N LEU A 56 -2.69 0.35 -22.38
CA LEU A 56 -1.58 -0.59 -22.19
C LEU A 56 -1.75 -1.45 -20.93
N SER A 57 -2.29 -0.88 -19.84
CA SER A 57 -2.54 -1.65 -18.62
C SER A 57 -3.59 -2.74 -18.82
N ARG A 58 -4.58 -2.49 -19.68
CA ARG A 58 -5.63 -3.46 -20.04
C ARG A 58 -5.08 -4.58 -20.92
N GLU A 59 -4.27 -4.25 -21.91
CA GLU A 59 -3.59 -5.24 -22.75
C GLU A 59 -2.71 -6.18 -21.91
N GLN A 60 -1.98 -5.63 -20.93
CA GLN A 60 -1.17 -6.44 -20.02
C GLN A 60 -2.01 -7.36 -19.12
N GLN A 61 -3.17 -6.89 -18.65
CA GLN A 61 -4.09 -7.72 -17.85
C GLN A 61 -4.69 -8.87 -18.68
N GLU A 62 -5.06 -8.60 -19.92
CA GLU A 62 -5.58 -9.61 -20.86
C GLU A 62 -4.50 -10.65 -21.23
N GLU A 63 -3.25 -10.23 -21.44
CA GLU A 63 -2.13 -11.14 -21.68
C GLU A 63 -1.87 -12.06 -20.47
N ASN A 64 -1.88 -11.51 -19.26
CA ASN A 64 -1.70 -12.27 -18.03
C ASN A 64 -2.85 -13.27 -17.79
N ALA A 65 -4.08 -12.91 -18.19
CA ALA A 65 -5.24 -13.78 -18.09
C ALA A 65 -5.20 -14.95 -19.09
N CYS A 66 -4.65 -14.76 -20.30
CA CYS A 66 -4.44 -15.85 -21.28
C CYS A 66 -3.23 -16.74 -20.95
N ARG A 67 -2.27 -16.23 -20.16
CA ARG A 67 -1.10 -17.00 -19.69
C ARG A 67 -1.34 -17.83 -18.43
N SER A 68 -2.44 -17.59 -17.72
CA SER A 68 -2.83 -18.28 -16.48
C SER A 68 -3.77 -19.44 -16.75
#